data_AF-A0A7L4P4U3-F1
#
_entry.id   AF-A0A7L4P4U3-F1
#
_cell.length_a   1.000
_cell.length_b   1.000
_cell.length_c   1.000
_cell.angle_alpha   90.00
_cell.angle_beta   90.00
_cell.angle_gamma   90.00
#
_symmetry.space_group_name_H-M   'P 1'
#
loop_
_entity.id
_entity.type
_entity.pdbx_description
1 polymer ?
#
loop_
_entity_poly.entity_id
_entity_poly.type
_entity_poly.pdbx_seq_one_letter_code
_entity_poly.pdbx_strand_id
1 'polypeptide(L)'
;MEKNFTIDTELSSGHLEEALDFIREYYLLTQPDYFKNVLKTVENGSTYLSFTAIHPKEDWGVSVKIEAANPFKVKMDPVSVPADIDISQKMDSLEEEILIAVQVYEDNIRQATLYFAWVEGDEIIPEDPPSSRKKASFRMFGSNMILVYVLFFAVNIILFISLGVLMAIVAILALQLVIVLFSDRILLRSSDWRITAENPRVHILEYQLPLDDYLKFREKFGKDMIIKMKNEIYQKSLAMGLEPTCELGEEVFNEYGFKCNADLKVSKVVDVYRLVEDAAGKFGINTPSVALSNTMIPNAAATGPSPNRSLVLITTGLLVQLEENEILSVIGHEMGHLMGRDPIILFSIISLEFILRFSLLFPLVAVSPLLYLIVALGLIFFIAKFFETRADLLSAMKIGQPHVLAEALRKIGYQRLHAERISPTRLPSWLNFDPHPPIYFRIDRLENMKTPVKVKDPLLTSAKDVINGFKRSLKIK
;
A
#
# COMPACT_ATOMS: atom_id res chain seq x y z
N MET A 1 -7.17 29.07 16.19
CA MET A 1 -7.92 28.02 15.49
C MET A 1 -7.32 26.72 15.96
N GLU A 2 -8.03 25.96 16.77
CA GLU A 2 -7.56 24.69 17.34
C GLU A 2 -7.80 23.58 16.32
N LYS A 3 -6.84 22.65 16.18
CA LYS A 3 -6.97 21.48 15.31
C LYS A 3 -6.75 20.21 16.12
N ASN A 4 -7.71 19.30 16.03
CA ASN A 4 -7.69 18.00 16.69
C ASN A 4 -7.87 16.92 15.64
N PHE A 5 -7.05 15.88 15.69
CA PHE A 5 -7.15 14.72 14.80
C PHE A 5 -6.64 13.46 15.51
N THR A 6 -6.91 12.32 14.89
CA THR A 6 -6.50 11.01 15.39
C THR A 6 -5.59 10.32 14.39
N ILE A 7 -4.64 9.51 14.88
CA ILE A 7 -3.79 8.65 14.06
C ILE A 7 -4.07 7.21 14.47
N ASP A 8 -4.76 6.47 13.61
CA ASP A 8 -4.98 5.03 13.80
C ASP A 8 -3.64 4.29 13.72
N THR A 9 -3.49 3.25 14.55
CA THR A 9 -2.23 2.53 14.71
C THR A 9 -2.44 1.04 14.90
N GLU A 10 -1.54 0.24 14.30
CA GLU A 10 -1.49 -1.22 14.49
C GLU A 10 -0.66 -1.62 15.74
N LEU A 11 -0.14 -0.64 16.49
CA LEU A 11 0.67 -0.90 17.68
C LEU A 11 -0.16 -1.52 18.81
N SER A 12 0.44 -2.52 19.44
CA SER A 12 -0.03 -3.05 20.72
C SER A 12 0.08 -2.01 21.83
N SER A 13 -0.66 -2.22 22.93
CA SER A 13 -0.63 -1.31 24.08
C SER A 13 0.77 -1.12 24.66
N GLY A 14 1.64 -2.14 24.58
CA GLY A 14 3.02 -2.05 25.05
C GLY A 14 3.90 -1.09 24.24
N HIS A 15 3.57 -0.82 22.98
CA HIS A 15 4.38 0.03 22.09
C HIS A 15 3.87 1.48 21.95
N LEU A 16 2.69 1.81 22.49
CA LEU A 16 2.11 3.17 22.35
C LEU A 16 2.99 4.24 23.02
N GLU A 17 3.52 3.96 24.22
CA GLU A 17 4.40 4.91 24.91
C GLU A 17 5.81 4.96 24.32
N GLU A 18 6.30 3.83 23.82
CA GLU A 18 7.58 3.71 23.15
C GLU A 18 7.59 4.47 21.82
N ALA A 19 6.46 4.49 21.10
CA ALA A 19 6.30 5.32 19.91
C ALA A 19 6.51 6.80 20.21
N LEU A 20 5.99 7.29 21.35
CA LEU A 20 6.23 8.67 21.78
C LEU A 20 7.69 8.92 22.15
N ASP A 21 8.36 7.95 22.78
CA ASP A 21 9.81 8.06 23.05
C ASP A 21 10.61 8.07 21.74
N PHE A 22 10.23 7.25 20.77
CA PHE A 22 10.86 7.24 19.45
C PHE A 22 10.73 8.59 18.75
N ILE A 23 9.52 9.16 18.70
CA ILE A 23 9.28 10.49 18.12
C ILE A 23 10.10 11.56 18.86
N ARG A 24 10.14 11.49 20.20
CA ARG A 24 10.94 12.42 21.00
C ARG A 24 12.42 12.37 20.64
N GLU A 25 13.03 11.19 20.73
CA GLU A 25 14.48 11.01 20.63
C GLU A 25 15.00 11.11 19.20
N TYR A 26 14.29 10.52 18.23
CA TYR A 26 14.80 10.37 16.86
C TYR A 26 14.23 11.37 15.86
N TYR A 27 13.22 12.15 16.24
CA TYR A 27 12.60 13.12 15.34
C TYR A 27 12.64 14.56 15.88
N LEU A 28 12.14 14.77 17.11
CA LEU A 28 12.01 16.11 17.69
C LEU A 28 13.35 16.65 18.21
N LEU A 29 14.03 15.90 19.09
CA LEU A 29 15.29 16.34 19.71
C LEU A 29 16.45 16.45 18.72
N THR A 30 16.39 15.76 17.59
CA THR A 30 17.37 15.88 16.50
C THR A 30 17.25 17.18 15.71
N GLN A 31 16.17 17.95 15.90
CA GLN A 31 15.85 19.16 15.15
C GLN A 31 15.50 20.35 16.08
N PRO A 32 16.42 20.78 16.97
CA PRO A 32 16.14 21.79 18.01
C PRO A 32 15.82 23.19 17.46
N ASP A 33 16.18 23.46 16.21
CA ASP A 33 15.85 24.71 15.53
C ASP A 33 14.36 24.82 15.18
N TYR A 34 13.68 23.68 15.04
CA TYR A 34 12.27 23.60 14.64
C TYR A 34 11.35 23.16 15.79
N PHE A 35 11.86 22.50 16.81
CA PHE A 35 11.06 22.02 17.94
C PHE A 35 11.65 22.44 19.28
N LYS A 36 10.81 23.05 20.13
CA LYS A 36 11.16 23.50 21.48
C LYS A 36 10.21 22.91 22.53
N ASN A 37 10.59 23.03 23.80
CA ASN A 37 9.77 22.61 24.94
C ASN A 37 9.29 21.15 24.84
N VAL A 38 10.13 20.26 24.31
CA VAL A 38 9.80 18.85 24.13
C VAL A 38 9.77 18.17 25.50
N LEU A 39 8.58 17.75 25.93
CA LEU A 39 8.33 17.18 27.26
C LEU A 39 7.42 15.96 27.14
N LYS A 40 7.78 14.87 27.82
CA LYS A 40 6.90 13.72 28.04
C LYS A 40 6.32 13.82 29.46
N THR A 41 5.00 13.81 29.59
CA THR A 41 4.29 13.91 30.87
C THR A 41 3.30 12.78 31.02
N VAL A 42 2.94 12.45 32.26
CA VAL A 42 1.87 11.50 32.57
C VAL A 42 0.80 12.27 33.33
N GLU A 43 -0.41 12.34 32.78
CA GLU A 43 -1.55 13.04 33.35
C GLU A 43 -2.74 12.08 33.40
N ASN A 44 -3.35 11.91 34.58
CA ASN A 44 -4.52 11.02 34.78
C ASN A 44 -4.32 9.57 34.29
N GLY A 45 -3.08 9.06 34.27
CA GLY A 45 -2.75 7.72 33.80
C GLY A 45 -2.57 7.61 32.28
N SER A 46 -2.76 8.69 31.52
CA SER A 46 -2.41 8.78 30.11
C SER A 46 -1.04 9.44 29.94
N THR A 47 -0.24 8.91 29.02
CA THR A 47 1.07 9.44 28.67
C THR A 47 0.96 10.40 27.49
N TYR A 48 1.57 11.57 27.62
CA TYR A 48 1.53 12.63 26.61
C TYR A 48 2.93 13.06 26.19
N LEU A 49 3.10 13.34 24.89
CA LEU A 49 4.25 14.05 24.35
C LEU A 49 3.81 15.46 23.93
N SER A 50 4.40 16.48 24.54
CA SER A 50 4.11 17.88 24.25
C SER A 50 5.35 18.59 23.70
N PHE A 51 5.17 19.45 22.71
CA PHE A 51 6.24 20.27 22.15
C PHE A 51 5.69 21.53 21.47
N THR A 52 6.57 22.48 21.16
CA THR A 52 6.25 23.66 20.35
C THR A 52 7.02 23.59 19.04
N ALA A 53 6.30 23.40 17.94
CA ALA A 53 6.85 23.54 16.59
C ALA A 53 7.00 25.03 16.25
N ILE A 54 8.15 25.41 15.72
CA ILE A 54 8.50 26.78 15.33
C ILE A 54 9.24 26.76 13.99
N HIS A 55 9.32 27.90 13.33
CA HIS A 55 10.14 28.04 12.13
C HIS A 55 11.27 29.06 12.35
N PRO A 56 12.54 28.73 12.02
CA PRO A 56 13.67 29.63 12.28
C PRO A 56 13.61 30.98 11.56
N LYS A 57 12.87 31.07 10.45
CA LYS A 57 12.78 32.28 9.60
C LYS A 57 11.39 32.89 9.54
N GLU A 58 10.37 32.18 10.00
CA GLU A 58 8.97 32.63 9.95
C GLU A 58 8.49 32.64 11.40
N ASP A 59 7.99 33.76 11.90
CA ASP A 59 7.70 33.95 13.32
C ASP A 59 6.36 33.30 13.74
N TRP A 60 6.16 32.04 13.37
CA TRP A 60 5.02 31.25 13.80
C TRP A 60 5.41 30.14 14.77
N GLY A 61 4.48 29.79 15.65
CA GLY A 61 4.62 28.72 16.63
C GLY A 61 3.31 27.97 16.84
N VAL A 62 3.38 26.64 16.91
CA VAL A 62 2.25 25.75 17.18
C VAL A 62 2.61 24.83 18.33
N SER A 63 1.81 24.84 19.38
CA SER A 63 1.89 23.89 20.47
C SER A 63 1.20 22.60 20.05
N VAL A 64 1.87 21.47 20.22
CA VAL A 64 1.35 20.14 19.91
C VAL A 64 1.34 19.29 21.17
N LYS A 65 0.24 18.54 21.38
CA LYS A 65 0.12 17.53 22.42
C LYS A 65 -0.39 16.23 21.80
N ILE A 66 0.36 15.14 21.99
CA ILE A 66 0.05 13.80 21.47
C ILE A 66 -0.21 12.88 22.68
N GLU A 67 -1.37 12.23 22.72
CA GLU A 67 -1.72 11.20 23.72
C GLU A 67 -1.37 9.81 23.19
N ALA A 68 -0.64 9.00 23.99
CA ALA A 68 -0.42 7.59 23.74
C ALA A 68 -1.72 6.80 23.98
N ALA A 69 -2.54 6.70 22.94
CA ALA A 69 -3.78 5.94 22.93
C ALA A 69 -3.89 5.21 21.58
N ASN A 70 -4.80 4.24 21.48
CA ASN A 70 -5.21 3.67 20.20
C ASN A 70 -6.66 4.07 19.91
N PRO A 71 -6.92 5.00 18.96
CA PRO A 71 -5.94 5.72 18.14
C PRO A 71 -5.20 6.83 18.91
N PHE A 72 -4.02 7.25 18.42
CA PHE A 72 -3.30 8.39 19.00
C PHE A 72 -4.15 9.64 18.83
N LYS A 73 -4.23 10.47 19.87
CA LYS A 73 -4.97 11.74 19.80
C LYS A 73 -3.99 12.89 19.77
N VAL A 74 -4.10 13.73 18.73
CA VAL A 74 -3.23 14.88 18.54
C VAL A 74 -4.04 16.16 18.61
N LYS A 75 -3.56 17.10 19.43
CA LYS A 75 -4.10 18.45 19.55
C LYS A 75 -3.03 19.47 19.17
N MET A 76 -3.42 20.44 18.35
CA MET A 76 -2.56 21.52 17.88
C MET A 76 -3.20 22.89 18.13
N ASP A 77 -2.47 23.74 18.84
CA ASP A 77 -2.87 25.09 19.21
C ASP A 77 -1.86 26.13 18.72
N PRO A 78 -2.25 27.10 17.89
CA PRO A 78 -1.36 28.20 17.49
C PRO A 78 -0.99 29.06 18.71
N VAL A 79 0.30 29.40 18.82
CA VAL A 79 0.87 30.20 19.93
C VAL A 79 1.25 31.61 19.45
N SER A 80 2.02 31.71 18.37
CA SER A 80 2.36 32.95 17.69
C SER A 80 2.08 32.80 16.20
N VAL A 81 1.31 33.71 15.60
CA VAL A 81 0.97 33.66 14.17
C VAL A 81 0.95 35.08 13.61
N PRO A 82 1.87 35.43 12.70
CA PRO A 82 1.83 36.68 11.95
C PRO A 82 0.58 36.72 11.05
N ALA A 83 0.02 37.91 10.84
CA ALA A 83 -1.26 38.07 10.10
C ALA A 83 -1.20 37.66 8.62
N ASP A 84 0.00 37.55 8.04
CA ASP A 84 0.28 37.20 6.65
C ASP A 84 0.52 35.69 6.44
N ILE A 85 0.56 34.88 7.51
CA ILE A 85 0.81 33.45 7.43
C ILE A 85 -0.50 32.67 7.52
N ASP A 86 -0.75 31.83 6.50
CA ASP A 86 -1.78 30.80 6.59
C ASP A 86 -1.31 29.66 7.49
N ILE A 87 -1.63 29.78 8.78
CA ILE A 87 -1.26 28.78 9.79
C ILE A 87 -1.92 27.42 9.53
N SER A 88 -3.07 27.39 8.85
CA SER A 88 -3.77 26.12 8.56
C SER A 88 -2.89 25.22 7.72
N GLN A 89 -2.29 25.76 6.66
CA GLN A 89 -1.40 25.00 5.78
C GLN A 89 -0.16 24.46 6.52
N LYS A 90 0.36 25.23 7.48
CA LYS A 90 1.50 24.84 8.30
C LYS A 90 1.12 23.72 9.29
N MET A 91 -0.06 23.81 9.90
CA MET A 91 -0.60 22.76 10.76
C MET A 91 -0.93 21.47 9.99
N ASP A 92 -1.40 21.58 8.74
CA ASP A 92 -1.59 20.41 7.86
C ASP A 92 -0.25 19.72 7.56
N SER A 93 0.80 20.50 7.30
CA SER A 93 2.15 19.96 7.06
C SER A 93 2.71 19.25 8.31
N LEU A 94 2.49 19.84 9.49
CA LEU A 94 2.92 19.28 10.77
C LEU A 94 2.15 18.01 11.16
N GLU A 95 0.85 17.94 10.86
CA GLU A 95 0.07 16.71 11.04
C GLU A 95 0.67 15.56 10.25
N GLU A 96 1.03 15.81 8.99
CA GLU A 96 1.61 14.79 8.13
C GLU A 96 3.02 14.36 8.59
N GLU A 97 3.82 15.29 9.10
CA GLU A 97 5.13 14.98 9.70
C GLU A 97 5.02 14.05 10.91
N ILE A 98 4.06 14.31 11.81
CA ILE A 98 3.79 13.45 12.97
C ILE A 98 3.30 12.07 12.51
N LEU A 99 2.39 12.02 11.54
CA LEU A 99 1.89 10.77 10.98
C LEU A 99 3.03 9.94 10.38
N ILE A 100 3.93 10.57 9.61
CA ILE A 100 5.11 9.90 9.06
C ILE A 100 6.00 9.36 10.19
N ALA A 101 6.22 10.12 11.26
CA ALA A 101 7.04 9.67 12.38
C ALA A 101 6.44 8.42 13.06
N VAL A 102 5.11 8.39 13.26
CA VAL A 102 4.39 7.19 13.74
C VAL A 102 4.57 6.02 12.77
N GLN A 103 4.35 6.24 11.46
CA GLN A 103 4.48 5.19 10.43
C GLN A 103 5.91 4.62 10.32
N VAL A 104 6.93 5.44 10.53
CA VAL A 104 8.34 4.99 10.56
C VAL A 104 8.58 4.08 11.76
N TYR A 105 8.03 4.42 12.94
CA TYR A 105 8.13 3.55 14.11
C TYR A 105 7.37 2.24 13.91
N GLU A 106 6.14 2.30 13.38
CA GLU A 106 5.37 1.10 13.02
C GLU A 106 6.13 0.18 12.07
N ASP A 107 6.77 0.72 11.03
CA ASP A 107 7.58 -0.09 10.11
C ASP A 107 8.77 -0.78 10.79
N ASN A 108 9.38 -0.15 11.79
CA ASN A 108 10.43 -0.78 12.59
C ASN A 108 9.87 -1.94 13.42
N ILE A 109 8.68 -1.76 14.03
CA ILE A 109 8.00 -2.82 14.78
C ILE A 109 7.61 -3.96 13.83
N ARG A 110 7.05 -3.66 12.65
CA ARG A 110 6.70 -4.68 11.64
C ARG A 110 7.86 -5.60 11.27
N GLN A 111 9.08 -5.06 11.19
CA GLN A 111 10.27 -5.87 10.91
C GLN A 111 10.63 -6.84 12.05
N ALA A 112 10.17 -6.55 13.26
CA ALA A 112 10.35 -7.34 14.47
C ALA A 112 9.11 -8.18 14.85
N THR A 113 8.03 -8.15 14.08
CA THR A 113 6.77 -8.83 14.42
C THR A 113 6.70 -10.24 13.85
N LEU A 114 6.16 -11.17 14.66
CA LEU A 114 5.73 -12.49 14.19
C LEU A 114 4.27 -12.44 13.75
N TYR A 115 4.04 -12.70 12.46
CA TYR A 115 2.70 -12.74 11.88
C TYR A 115 2.20 -14.17 11.75
N PHE A 116 0.95 -14.42 12.12
CA PHE A 116 0.23 -15.66 11.87
C PHE A 116 -1.12 -15.32 11.26
N ALA A 117 -1.46 -15.98 10.15
CA ALA A 117 -2.73 -15.77 9.47
C ALA A 117 -3.34 -17.11 9.06
N TRP A 118 -4.66 -17.24 9.21
CA TRP A 118 -5.41 -18.40 8.76
C TRP A 118 -6.84 -18.02 8.37
N VAL A 119 -7.44 -18.87 7.54
CA VAL A 119 -8.83 -18.75 7.11
C VAL A 119 -9.67 -19.78 7.85
N GLU A 120 -10.85 -19.39 8.33
CA GLU A 120 -11.74 -20.31 9.05
C GLU A 120 -12.15 -21.50 8.16
N GLY A 121 -11.98 -22.72 8.66
CA GLY A 121 -12.45 -23.93 7.97
C GLY A 121 -11.59 -24.38 6.78
N ASP A 122 -10.50 -23.68 6.48
CA ASP A 122 -9.55 -24.03 5.42
C ASP A 122 -8.27 -24.67 5.97
N GLU A 123 -7.52 -25.33 5.09
CA GLU A 123 -6.17 -25.78 5.42
C GLU A 123 -5.28 -24.58 5.73
N ILE A 124 -4.57 -24.66 6.86
CA ILE A 124 -3.68 -23.59 7.26
C ILE A 124 -2.41 -23.71 6.42
N ILE A 125 -2.04 -22.61 5.76
CA ILE A 125 -0.87 -22.52 4.90
C ILE A 125 0.13 -21.62 5.61
N PRO A 126 1.31 -22.15 6.03
CA PRO A 126 2.33 -21.31 6.64
C PRO A 126 2.77 -20.24 5.63
N GLU A 127 3.16 -19.06 6.13
CA GLU A 127 3.83 -18.08 5.27
C GLU A 127 5.12 -18.74 4.79
N ASP A 128 5.22 -18.98 3.48
CA ASP A 128 6.37 -19.67 2.94
C ASP A 128 7.64 -18.86 3.26
N PRO A 129 8.72 -19.49 3.79
CA PRO A 129 10.05 -18.90 3.73
C PRO A 129 10.25 -18.46 2.29
N PRO A 130 10.81 -17.28 2.02
CA PRO A 130 10.75 -16.73 0.69
C PRO A 130 11.64 -17.55 -0.25
N SER A 131 11.07 -18.60 -0.82
CA SER A 131 11.70 -19.51 -1.75
C SER A 131 11.96 -18.73 -3.02
N SER A 132 13.09 -18.98 -3.68
CA SER A 132 13.47 -18.26 -4.90
C SER A 132 12.39 -18.30 -5.99
N ARG A 133 11.51 -19.30 -5.95
CA ARG A 133 10.38 -19.48 -6.88
C ARG A 133 9.15 -18.59 -6.54
N LYS A 134 8.71 -18.53 -5.28
CA LYS A 134 7.61 -17.62 -4.86
C LYS A 134 8.05 -16.15 -4.81
N LYS A 135 9.31 -15.86 -4.45
CA LYS A 135 9.90 -14.51 -4.57
C LYS A 135 9.85 -13.94 -5.98
N ALA A 136 9.88 -14.78 -7.02
CA ALA A 136 9.79 -14.35 -8.41
C ALA A 136 8.33 -14.08 -8.80
N SER A 137 7.39 -14.95 -8.40
CA SER A 137 5.95 -14.78 -8.61
C SER A 137 5.41 -13.51 -7.94
N PHE A 138 5.75 -13.26 -6.68
CA PHE A 138 5.33 -12.04 -5.97
C PHE A 138 6.06 -10.78 -6.44
N ARG A 139 7.31 -10.87 -6.92
CA ARG A 139 7.94 -9.75 -7.65
C ARG A 139 7.19 -9.40 -8.94
N MET A 140 6.39 -10.31 -9.50
CA MET A 140 5.47 -9.99 -10.60
C MET A 140 4.23 -9.18 -10.15
N PHE A 141 3.97 -9.06 -8.85
CA PHE A 141 2.90 -8.23 -8.27
C PHE A 141 3.45 -7.06 -7.44
N GLY A 142 4.77 -6.99 -7.24
CA GLY A 142 5.45 -5.88 -6.58
C GLY A 142 5.78 -4.74 -7.55
N SER A 143 6.24 -3.62 -6.99
CA SER A 143 6.55 -2.38 -7.74
C SER A 143 7.63 -2.51 -8.83
N ASN A 144 8.42 -3.59 -8.84
CA ASN A 144 9.51 -3.78 -9.80
C ASN A 144 9.18 -4.85 -10.86
N MET A 145 8.48 -4.42 -11.90
CA MET A 145 8.07 -5.25 -13.06
C MET A 145 9.22 -5.57 -14.03
N ILE A 146 10.45 -5.06 -13.81
CA ILE A 146 11.56 -5.18 -14.77
C ILE A 146 11.86 -6.64 -15.10
N LEU A 147 11.92 -7.53 -14.10
CA LEU A 147 12.21 -8.96 -14.31
C LEU A 147 11.17 -9.62 -15.22
N VAL A 148 9.90 -9.27 -15.01
CA VAL A 148 8.77 -9.77 -15.82
C VAL A 148 8.90 -9.28 -17.25
N TYR A 149 9.19 -8.00 -17.44
CA TYR A 149 9.42 -7.45 -18.77
C TYR A 149 10.62 -8.08 -19.48
N VAL A 150 11.73 -8.32 -18.77
CA VAL A 150 12.90 -9.00 -19.33
C VAL A 150 12.54 -10.42 -19.78
N LEU A 151 11.78 -11.16 -18.97
CA LEU A 151 11.30 -12.50 -19.31
C LEU A 151 10.40 -12.48 -20.56
N PHE A 152 9.40 -11.59 -20.60
CA PHE A 152 8.52 -11.46 -21.77
C PHE A 152 9.28 -10.98 -23.00
N PHE A 153 10.26 -10.11 -22.86
CA PHE A 153 11.10 -9.65 -23.96
C PHE A 153 11.92 -10.80 -24.55
N ALA A 154 12.49 -11.66 -23.70
CA ALA A 154 13.19 -12.86 -24.14
C ALA A 154 12.26 -13.83 -24.89
N VAL A 155 11.06 -14.09 -24.36
CA VAL A 155 10.03 -14.90 -25.05
C VAL A 155 9.68 -14.31 -26.41
N ASN A 156 9.49 -12.99 -26.49
CA ASN A 156 9.18 -12.31 -27.75
C ASN A 156 10.31 -12.47 -28.77
N ILE A 157 11.57 -12.30 -28.38
CA ILE A 157 12.73 -12.50 -29.27
C ILE A 157 12.73 -13.93 -29.85
N ILE A 158 12.51 -14.94 -29.00
CA ILE A 158 12.46 -16.34 -29.44
C ILE A 158 11.34 -16.56 -30.48
N LEU A 159 10.15 -15.97 -30.25
CA LEU A 159 9.04 -16.06 -31.19
C LEU A 159 9.36 -15.37 -32.53
N PHE A 160 10.00 -14.21 -32.51
CA PHE A 160 10.43 -13.52 -33.74
C PHE A 160 11.46 -14.32 -34.54
N ILE A 161 12.43 -14.96 -33.86
CA ILE A 161 13.46 -15.80 -34.51
C ILE A 161 12.84 -17.06 -35.12
N SER A 162 11.88 -17.68 -34.44
CA SER A 162 11.34 -19.00 -34.83
C SER A 162 10.20 -18.95 -35.84
N LEU A 163 9.32 -17.95 -35.78
CA LEU A 163 8.08 -17.88 -36.57
C LEU A 163 8.16 -16.86 -37.73
N GLY A 164 9.16 -15.99 -37.73
CA GLY A 164 9.22 -14.82 -38.62
C GLY A 164 8.24 -13.71 -38.19
N VAL A 165 8.39 -12.52 -38.78
CA VAL A 165 7.78 -11.28 -38.27
C VAL A 165 6.24 -11.35 -38.15
N LEU A 166 5.54 -11.71 -39.22
CA LEU A 166 4.07 -11.68 -39.23
C LEU A 166 3.47 -12.71 -38.28
N MET A 167 3.95 -13.96 -38.31
CA MET A 167 3.44 -15.01 -37.43
C MET A 167 3.82 -14.77 -35.97
N ALA A 168 5.00 -14.21 -35.69
CA ALA A 168 5.38 -13.83 -34.34
C ALA A 168 4.47 -12.74 -33.76
N ILE A 169 4.10 -11.72 -34.54
CA ILE A 169 3.17 -10.67 -34.10
C ILE A 169 1.83 -11.28 -33.70
N VAL A 170 1.25 -12.13 -34.56
CA VAL A 170 -0.03 -12.80 -34.28
C VAL A 170 0.09 -13.71 -33.06
N ALA A 171 1.17 -14.49 -32.95
CA ALA A 171 1.39 -15.41 -31.83
C ALA A 171 1.53 -14.67 -30.49
N ILE A 172 2.28 -13.56 -30.45
CA ILE A 172 2.46 -12.75 -29.24
C ILE A 172 1.13 -12.16 -28.79
N LEU A 173 0.37 -11.56 -29.70
CA LEU A 173 -0.94 -10.98 -29.39
C LEU A 173 -1.95 -12.05 -28.94
N ALA A 174 -1.96 -13.21 -29.57
CA ALA A 174 -2.80 -14.33 -29.16
C ALA A 174 -2.43 -14.84 -27.76
N LEU A 175 -1.12 -14.99 -27.48
CA LEU A 175 -0.62 -15.39 -26.17
C LEU A 175 -1.01 -14.38 -25.08
N GLN A 176 -0.80 -13.09 -25.33
CA GLN A 176 -1.18 -12.02 -24.40
C GLN A 176 -2.69 -11.98 -24.17
N LEU A 177 -3.50 -12.14 -25.22
CA LEU A 177 -4.95 -12.21 -25.09
C LEU A 177 -5.38 -13.38 -24.22
N VAL A 178 -4.79 -14.57 -24.40
CA VAL A 178 -5.05 -15.74 -23.56
C VAL A 178 -4.69 -15.43 -22.10
N ILE A 179 -3.54 -14.81 -21.84
CA ILE A 179 -3.16 -14.42 -20.47
C ILE A 179 -4.21 -13.49 -19.84
N VAL A 180 -4.69 -12.47 -20.57
CA VAL A 180 -5.71 -11.53 -20.08
C VAL A 180 -7.06 -12.20 -19.87
N LEU A 181 -7.48 -13.10 -20.77
CA LEU A 181 -8.77 -13.82 -20.67
C LEU A 181 -8.80 -14.85 -19.54
N PHE A 182 -7.64 -15.28 -19.05
CA PHE A 182 -7.49 -16.26 -17.97
C PHE A 182 -6.78 -15.69 -16.75
N SER A 183 -6.58 -14.37 -16.67
CA SER A 183 -5.84 -13.74 -15.57
C SER A 183 -6.48 -14.00 -14.22
N ASP A 184 -7.81 -14.04 -14.15
CA ASP A 184 -8.61 -14.43 -12.99
C ASP A 184 -8.21 -15.81 -12.45
N ARG A 185 -8.16 -16.81 -13.33
CA ARG A 185 -7.84 -18.19 -12.95
C ARG A 185 -6.36 -18.40 -12.65
N ILE A 186 -5.48 -17.71 -13.39
CA ILE A 186 -4.04 -17.73 -13.16
C ILE A 186 -3.76 -17.19 -11.76
N LEU A 187 -4.37 -16.05 -11.42
CA LEU A 187 -4.16 -15.39 -10.14
C LEU A 187 -4.72 -16.22 -8.98
N LEU A 188 -5.94 -16.76 -9.12
CA LEU A 188 -6.55 -17.66 -8.13
C LEU A 188 -5.71 -18.92 -7.88
N ARG A 189 -5.02 -19.44 -8.90
CA ARG A 189 -4.17 -20.61 -8.76
C ARG A 189 -2.84 -20.28 -8.06
N SER A 190 -2.41 -19.03 -8.11
CA SER A 190 -1.17 -18.57 -7.48
C SER A 190 -1.35 -18.02 -6.06
N SER A 191 -2.60 -17.80 -5.61
CA SER A 191 -2.92 -17.39 -4.26
C SER A 191 -2.92 -18.56 -3.29
N ASP A 192 -2.78 -18.27 -1.99
CA ASP A 192 -2.72 -19.29 -0.94
C ASP A 192 -4.14 -19.76 -0.56
N TRP A 193 -5.09 -18.84 -0.37
CA TRP A 193 -6.47 -19.20 -0.01
C TRP A 193 -7.52 -18.62 -0.95
N ARG A 194 -8.65 -19.30 -1.03
CA ARG A 194 -9.86 -18.81 -1.70
C ARG A 194 -10.91 -18.48 -0.66
N ILE A 195 -11.34 -17.22 -0.63
CA ILE A 195 -12.34 -16.75 0.32
C ILE A 195 -13.74 -16.84 -0.33
N THR A 196 -14.70 -17.39 0.41
CA THR A 196 -16.09 -17.58 -0.01
C THR A 196 -17.03 -17.20 1.14
N ALA A 197 -18.34 -17.24 0.90
CA ALA A 197 -19.33 -17.01 1.94
C ALA A 197 -19.31 -18.07 3.07
N GLU A 198 -18.74 -19.25 2.81
CA GLU A 198 -18.65 -20.35 3.79
C GLU A 198 -17.44 -20.21 4.73
N ASN A 199 -16.38 -19.54 4.26
CA ASN A 199 -15.13 -19.27 4.99
C ASN A 199 -14.74 -17.77 4.91
N PRO A 200 -15.61 -16.84 5.35
CA PRO A 200 -15.48 -15.43 5.00
C PRO A 200 -14.41 -14.68 5.83
N ARG A 201 -14.04 -15.23 6.99
CA ARG A 201 -13.20 -14.57 7.99
C ARG A 201 -11.75 -15.01 7.90
N VAL A 202 -10.87 -14.02 7.90
CA VAL A 202 -9.41 -14.16 8.01
C VAL A 202 -9.01 -13.73 9.39
N HIS A 203 -8.33 -14.62 10.10
CA HIS A 203 -7.76 -14.33 11.40
C HIS A 203 -6.30 -13.94 11.24
N ILE A 204 -5.91 -12.89 11.94
CA ILE A 204 -4.57 -12.35 11.97
C ILE A 204 -4.16 -12.24 13.43
N LEU A 205 -2.97 -12.75 13.70
CA LEU A 205 -2.36 -12.73 15.00
C LEU A 205 -0.93 -12.25 14.87
N GLU A 206 -0.60 -11.25 15.67
CA GLU A 206 0.69 -10.58 15.67
C GLU A 206 1.29 -10.67 17.07
N TYR A 207 2.56 -11.03 17.14
CA TYR A 207 3.37 -10.86 18.34
C TYR A 207 4.47 -9.85 18.02
N GLN A 208 4.29 -8.62 18.48
CA GLN A 208 5.22 -7.52 18.27
C GLN A 208 6.40 -7.68 19.24
N LEU A 209 7.61 -7.93 18.72
CA LEU A 209 8.77 -8.11 19.60
C LEU A 209 9.35 -6.74 19.98
N PRO A 210 9.86 -6.59 21.22
CA PRO A 210 10.60 -5.38 21.60
C PRO A 210 11.76 -5.11 20.64
N LEU A 211 11.84 -3.88 20.12
CA LEU A 211 12.78 -3.51 19.06
C LEU A 211 14.25 -3.71 19.48
N ASP A 212 14.60 -3.30 20.71
CA ASP A 212 15.96 -3.42 21.24
C ASP A 212 16.42 -4.87 21.40
N ASP A 213 15.50 -5.76 21.75
CA ASP A 213 15.76 -7.18 21.86
C ASP A 213 15.91 -7.78 20.47
N TYR A 214 14.98 -7.46 19.56
CA TYR A 214 15.00 -7.93 18.18
C TYR A 214 16.34 -7.65 17.48
N LEU A 215 16.89 -6.43 17.61
CA LEU A 215 18.16 -6.07 16.99
C LEU A 215 19.33 -6.93 17.53
N LYS A 216 19.44 -7.10 18.85
CA LYS A 216 20.47 -7.93 19.49
C LYS A 216 20.34 -9.41 19.08
N PHE A 217 19.11 -9.91 18.99
CA PHE A 217 18.84 -11.29 18.62
C PHE A 217 19.12 -11.57 17.14
N ARG A 218 18.81 -10.62 16.25
CA ARG A 218 19.12 -10.73 14.81
C ARG A 218 20.62 -10.82 14.55
N GLU A 219 21.43 -10.08 15.29
CA GLU A 219 22.90 -10.19 15.22
C GLU A 219 23.38 -11.58 15.65
N LYS A 220 22.75 -12.16 16.69
CA LYS A 220 23.14 -13.46 17.26
C LYS A 220 22.68 -14.67 16.42
N PHE A 221 21.43 -14.68 15.98
CA PHE A 221 20.78 -15.85 15.34
C PHE A 221 20.66 -15.73 13.82
N GLY A 222 21.01 -14.57 13.25
CA GLY A 222 20.97 -14.31 11.82
C GLY A 222 19.59 -13.88 11.31
N LYS A 223 19.52 -13.63 9.99
CA LYS A 223 18.35 -13.00 9.34
C LYS A 223 17.13 -13.92 9.23
N ASP A 224 17.30 -15.23 9.33
CA ASP A 224 16.22 -16.21 9.16
C ASP A 224 15.58 -16.65 10.49
N MET A 225 15.97 -16.03 11.62
CA MET A 225 15.50 -16.38 12.96
C MET A 225 13.97 -16.33 13.09
N ILE A 226 13.36 -15.21 12.67
CA ILE A 226 11.90 -15.01 12.68
C ILE A 226 11.18 -16.14 11.94
N ILE A 227 11.71 -16.56 10.80
CA ILE A 227 11.12 -17.62 9.98
C ILE A 227 11.15 -18.97 10.73
N LYS A 228 12.26 -19.28 11.40
CA LYS A 228 12.39 -20.51 12.18
C LYS A 228 11.46 -20.52 13.39
N MET A 229 11.49 -19.45 14.19
CA MET A 229 10.62 -19.29 15.36
C MET A 229 9.14 -19.38 14.96
N LYS A 230 8.74 -18.69 13.89
CA LYS A 230 7.39 -18.78 13.32
C LYS A 230 7.01 -20.20 12.92
N ASN A 231 7.89 -20.92 12.23
CA ASN A 231 7.64 -22.30 11.82
C ASN A 231 7.49 -23.24 13.02
N GLU A 232 8.29 -23.08 14.07
CA GLU A 232 8.20 -23.91 15.27
C GLU A 232 6.89 -23.65 16.05
N ILE A 233 6.52 -22.38 16.24
CA ILE A 233 5.22 -22.01 16.85
C ILE A 233 4.08 -22.56 16.00
N TYR A 234 4.16 -22.45 14.68
CA TYR A 234 3.17 -22.98 13.76
C TYR A 234 2.94 -24.48 13.91
N GLN A 235 4.02 -25.28 13.95
CA GLN A 235 3.93 -26.73 14.11
C GLN A 235 3.32 -27.13 15.47
N LYS A 236 3.57 -26.33 16.51
CA LYS A 236 3.03 -26.56 17.86
C LYS A 236 1.60 -26.02 18.06
N SER A 237 1.04 -25.26 17.12
CA SER A 237 -0.28 -24.62 17.25
C SER A 237 -1.19 -24.90 16.05
N LEU A 238 -1.08 -24.07 15.01
CA LEU A 238 -1.94 -24.09 13.84
C LEU A 238 -1.95 -25.45 13.13
N ALA A 239 -0.80 -26.13 13.02
CA ALA A 239 -0.74 -27.47 12.43
C ALA A 239 -1.59 -28.52 13.19
N MET A 240 -1.91 -28.27 14.47
CA MET A 240 -2.76 -29.10 15.31
C MET A 240 -4.21 -28.59 15.40
N GLY A 241 -4.56 -27.54 14.66
CA GLY A 241 -5.87 -26.88 14.73
C GLY A 241 -6.07 -26.00 15.97
N LEU A 242 -4.98 -25.59 16.63
CA LEU A 242 -5.00 -24.71 17.80
C LEU A 242 -4.56 -23.29 17.41
N GLU A 243 -5.18 -22.26 18.01
CA GLU A 243 -4.72 -20.87 17.88
C GLU A 243 -3.33 -20.72 18.56
N PRO A 244 -2.37 -20.00 17.96
CA PRO A 244 -1.10 -19.71 18.63
C PRO A 244 -1.32 -18.85 19.88
N THR A 245 -1.03 -19.40 21.07
CA THR A 245 -1.07 -18.66 22.34
C THR A 245 0.33 -18.43 22.89
N CYS A 246 0.49 -17.48 23.82
CA CYS A 246 1.74 -17.33 24.55
C CYS A 246 2.18 -18.65 25.20
N GLU A 247 1.26 -19.39 25.81
CA GLU A 247 1.56 -20.68 26.44
C GLU A 247 2.14 -21.71 25.45
N LEU A 248 1.58 -21.80 24.24
CA LEU A 248 2.08 -22.69 23.19
C LEU A 248 3.42 -22.22 22.59
N GLY A 249 3.64 -20.91 22.55
CA GLY A 249 4.86 -20.30 22.01
C GLY A 249 6.00 -20.13 23.02
N GLU A 250 5.73 -20.18 24.33
CA GLU A 250 6.65 -19.76 25.39
C GLU A 250 7.98 -20.51 25.36
N GLU A 251 7.94 -21.83 25.11
CA GLU A 251 9.16 -22.64 24.98
C GLU A 251 10.02 -22.14 23.80
N VAL A 252 9.38 -21.83 22.67
CA VAL A 252 10.06 -21.34 21.46
C VAL A 252 10.61 -19.93 21.72
N PHE A 253 9.80 -19.02 22.27
CA PHE A 253 10.26 -17.68 22.61
C PHE A 253 11.51 -17.73 23.50
N ASN A 254 11.50 -18.57 24.55
CA ASN A 254 12.62 -18.71 25.47
C ASN A 254 13.88 -19.27 24.79
N GLU A 255 13.75 -20.20 23.83
CA GLU A 255 14.89 -20.71 23.05
C GLU A 255 15.60 -19.59 22.27
N TYR A 256 14.82 -18.68 21.69
CA TYR A 256 15.31 -17.51 20.98
C TYR A 256 15.62 -16.32 21.90
N GLY A 257 15.44 -16.46 23.22
CA GLY A 257 15.76 -15.46 24.24
C GLY A 257 14.70 -14.37 24.45
N PHE A 258 13.49 -14.57 23.93
CA PHE A 258 12.34 -13.73 24.18
C PHE A 258 11.49 -14.31 25.31
N LYS A 259 10.74 -13.45 26.01
CA LYS A 259 9.64 -13.88 26.87
C LYS A 259 8.34 -13.48 26.20
N CYS A 260 7.33 -14.35 26.17
CA CYS A 260 6.07 -13.93 25.61
C CYS A 260 5.44 -12.85 26.50
N ASN A 261 5.01 -11.76 25.88
CA ASN A 261 4.25 -10.71 26.54
C ASN A 261 2.88 -10.59 25.86
N ALA A 262 1.82 -10.86 26.62
CA ALA A 262 0.45 -10.76 26.10
C ALA A 262 0.07 -9.31 25.73
N ASP A 263 0.70 -8.30 26.35
CA ASP A 263 0.46 -6.88 26.04
C ASP A 263 1.05 -6.46 24.69
N LEU A 264 1.85 -7.33 24.06
CA LEU A 264 2.42 -7.17 22.72
C LEU A 264 1.69 -8.02 21.67
N LYS A 265 0.64 -8.75 22.07
CA LYS A 265 -0.24 -9.50 21.17
C LYS A 265 -1.23 -8.53 20.54
N VAL A 266 -1.31 -8.52 19.21
CA VAL A 266 -2.41 -7.89 18.47
C VAL A 266 -3.17 -8.98 17.72
N SER A 267 -4.49 -8.94 17.77
CA SER A 267 -5.33 -9.88 17.02
C SER A 267 -6.41 -9.12 16.27
N LYS A 268 -6.60 -9.49 15.01
CA LYS A 268 -7.55 -8.87 14.09
C LYS A 268 -8.28 -9.96 13.33
N VAL A 269 -9.60 -9.84 13.26
CA VAL A 269 -10.45 -10.74 12.48
C VAL A 269 -11.15 -9.89 11.45
N VAL A 270 -10.93 -10.18 10.17
CA VAL A 270 -11.50 -9.43 9.06
C VAL A 270 -12.42 -10.32 8.26
N ASP A 271 -13.68 -9.91 8.11
CA ASP A 271 -14.62 -10.54 7.17
C ASP A 271 -14.35 -10.01 5.75
N VAL A 272 -13.40 -10.66 5.08
CA VAL A 272 -12.93 -10.24 3.76
C VAL A 272 -14.02 -10.45 2.70
N TYR A 273 -14.80 -11.53 2.80
CA TYR A 273 -15.88 -11.78 1.85
C TYR A 273 -16.93 -10.68 1.89
N ARG A 274 -17.38 -10.29 3.10
CA ARG A 274 -18.35 -9.22 3.30
C ARG A 274 -17.87 -7.88 2.76
N LEU A 275 -16.60 -7.52 3.00
CA LEU A 275 -16.04 -6.27 2.47
C LEU A 275 -16.06 -6.23 0.93
N VAL A 276 -15.74 -7.35 0.29
CA VAL A 276 -15.81 -7.48 -1.18
C VAL A 276 -17.26 -7.45 -1.67
N GLU A 277 -18.17 -8.14 -0.98
CA GLU A 277 -19.60 -8.16 -1.30
C GLU A 277 -20.22 -6.76 -1.18
N ASP A 278 -19.93 -6.03 -0.10
CA ASP A 278 -20.39 -4.67 0.13
C ASP A 278 -19.90 -3.72 -0.96
N ALA A 279 -18.61 -3.81 -1.33
CA ALA A 279 -18.06 -3.03 -2.43
C ALA A 279 -18.71 -3.39 -3.77
N ALA A 280 -18.86 -4.67 -4.09
CA ALA A 280 -19.50 -5.12 -5.33
C ALA A 280 -20.97 -4.62 -5.41
N GLY A 281 -21.71 -4.69 -4.31
CA GLY A 281 -23.07 -4.18 -4.17
C GLY A 281 -23.16 -2.68 -4.43
N LYS A 282 -22.25 -1.87 -3.87
CA LYS A 282 -22.18 -0.42 -4.13
C LYS A 282 -21.85 -0.09 -5.60
N PHE A 283 -21.09 -0.94 -6.27
CA PHE A 283 -20.77 -0.81 -7.68
C PHE A 283 -21.82 -1.39 -8.62
N GLY A 284 -22.79 -2.15 -8.10
CA GLY A 284 -23.86 -2.79 -8.87
C GLY A 284 -23.35 -3.92 -9.77
N ILE A 285 -22.30 -4.62 -9.33
CA ILE A 285 -21.74 -5.79 -10.03
C ILE A 285 -21.84 -7.03 -9.13
N ASN A 286 -21.76 -8.22 -9.72
CA ASN A 286 -21.70 -9.46 -8.95
C ASN A 286 -20.40 -9.51 -8.14
N THR A 287 -20.45 -10.11 -6.94
CA THR A 287 -19.26 -10.33 -6.11
C THR A 287 -18.21 -11.12 -6.89
N PRO A 288 -17.00 -10.56 -7.11
CA PRO A 288 -15.92 -11.26 -7.80
C PRO A 288 -15.43 -12.47 -6.98
N SER A 289 -14.67 -13.35 -7.60
CA SER A 289 -13.94 -14.36 -6.83
C SER A 289 -12.94 -13.66 -5.90
N VAL A 290 -12.82 -14.14 -4.68
CA VAL A 290 -11.92 -13.54 -3.68
C VAL A 290 -10.75 -14.49 -3.41
N ALA A 291 -9.55 -13.97 -3.54
CA ALA A 291 -8.32 -14.69 -3.25
C ALA A 291 -7.52 -13.95 -2.18
N LEU A 292 -6.86 -14.72 -1.31
CA LEU A 292 -5.97 -14.21 -0.27
C LEU A 292 -4.55 -14.74 -0.50
N SER A 293 -3.58 -13.85 -0.48
CA SER A 293 -2.15 -14.15 -0.53
C SER A 293 -1.53 -13.95 0.84
N ASN A 294 -0.83 -14.97 1.35
CA ASN A 294 -0.11 -14.90 2.61
C ASN A 294 1.25 -14.21 2.40
N THR A 295 1.25 -12.88 2.43
CA THR A 295 2.45 -12.05 2.32
C THR A 295 2.27 -10.77 3.09
N MET A 296 3.32 -10.34 3.79
CA MET A 296 3.32 -9.08 4.54
C MET A 296 3.49 -7.83 3.66
N ILE A 297 3.66 -7.98 2.35
CA ILE A 297 3.65 -6.84 1.43
C ILE A 297 2.20 -6.37 1.25
N PRO A 298 1.82 -5.16 1.69
CA PRO A 298 0.45 -4.66 1.58
C PRO A 298 0.10 -4.43 0.11
N ASN A 299 -0.91 -5.14 -0.38
CA ASN A 299 -1.38 -4.99 -1.76
C ASN A 299 -2.82 -5.49 -1.94
N ALA A 300 -3.53 -4.91 -2.91
CA ALA A 300 -4.77 -5.43 -3.46
C ALA A 300 -4.68 -5.36 -4.99
N ALA A 301 -5.35 -6.26 -5.69
CA ALA A 301 -5.41 -6.22 -7.14
C ALA A 301 -6.71 -6.82 -7.67
N ALA A 302 -7.31 -6.16 -8.65
CA ALA A 302 -8.42 -6.67 -9.43
C ALA A 302 -8.00 -7.12 -10.84
N THR A 303 -8.52 -8.26 -11.30
CA THR A 303 -8.31 -8.71 -12.68
C THR A 303 -9.48 -9.52 -13.21
N GLY A 304 -9.47 -9.75 -14.53
CA GLY A 304 -10.40 -10.63 -15.22
C GLY A 304 -10.95 -10.04 -16.52
N PRO A 305 -11.49 -10.89 -17.40
CA PRO A 305 -12.02 -10.45 -18.70
C PRO A 305 -13.32 -9.62 -18.60
N SER A 306 -14.06 -9.68 -17.50
CA SER A 306 -15.28 -8.87 -17.34
C SER A 306 -15.67 -8.76 -15.87
N PRO A 307 -16.52 -7.79 -15.46
CA PRO A 307 -17.06 -7.76 -14.10
C PRO A 307 -17.70 -9.08 -13.65
N ASN A 308 -18.39 -9.79 -14.54
CA ASN A 308 -19.04 -11.08 -14.25
C ASN A 308 -18.06 -12.25 -14.13
N ARG A 309 -16.83 -12.09 -14.62
CA ARG A 309 -15.75 -13.08 -14.52
C ARG A 309 -14.49 -12.34 -14.12
N SER A 310 -14.38 -12.09 -12.83
CA SER A 310 -13.32 -11.30 -12.23
C SER A 310 -12.88 -11.87 -10.90
N LEU A 311 -11.72 -11.42 -10.45
CA LEU A 311 -11.12 -11.78 -9.18
C LEU A 311 -10.54 -10.55 -8.51
N VAL A 312 -10.70 -10.48 -7.19
CA VAL A 312 -10.01 -9.55 -6.29
C VAL A 312 -9.04 -10.38 -5.44
N LEU A 313 -7.75 -10.03 -5.52
CA LEU A 313 -6.69 -10.55 -4.68
C LEU A 313 -6.40 -9.54 -3.57
N ILE A 314 -6.33 -10.01 -2.33
CA ILE A 314 -5.93 -9.23 -1.15
C ILE A 314 -4.74 -9.93 -0.49
N THR A 315 -3.80 -9.17 0.09
CA THR A 315 -2.70 -9.75 0.88
C THR A 315 -2.95 -9.64 2.38
N THR A 316 -2.39 -10.56 3.16
CA THR A 316 -2.43 -10.47 4.63
C THR A 316 -1.79 -9.18 5.15
N GLY A 317 -0.73 -8.70 4.52
CA GLY A 317 -0.12 -7.40 4.85
C GLY A 317 -1.05 -6.21 4.67
N LEU A 318 -1.98 -6.24 3.70
CA LEU A 318 -2.99 -5.19 3.55
C LEU A 318 -3.97 -5.21 4.72
N LEU A 319 -4.40 -6.40 5.14
CA LEU A 319 -5.34 -6.59 6.24
C LEU A 319 -4.75 -6.21 7.61
N VAL A 320 -3.45 -6.43 7.79
CA VAL A 320 -2.69 -5.97 8.95
C VAL A 320 -2.69 -4.44 9.00
N GLN A 321 -2.24 -3.80 7.92
CA GLN A 321 -1.93 -2.37 7.92
C GLN A 321 -3.15 -1.44 7.86
N LEU A 322 -4.27 -1.90 7.30
CA LEU A 322 -5.45 -1.07 7.05
C LEU A 322 -6.65 -1.48 7.90
N GLU A 323 -7.42 -0.50 8.34
CA GLU A 323 -8.70 -0.70 9.02
C GLU A 323 -9.83 -1.10 8.05
N GLU A 324 -10.93 -1.67 8.55
CA GLU A 324 -11.99 -2.23 7.68
C GLU A 324 -12.55 -1.22 6.67
N ASN A 325 -12.71 0.04 7.06
CA ASN A 325 -13.15 1.14 6.19
C ASN A 325 -12.11 1.52 5.12
N GLU A 326 -10.82 1.48 5.49
CA GLU A 326 -9.69 1.67 4.57
C GLU A 326 -9.61 0.52 3.57
N ILE A 327 -9.70 -0.72 4.03
CA ILE A 327 -9.76 -1.93 3.19
C ILE A 327 -10.95 -1.83 2.23
N LEU A 328 -12.15 -1.48 2.71
CA LEU A 328 -13.33 -1.31 1.86
C LEU A 328 -13.10 -0.24 0.77
N SER A 329 -12.42 0.85 1.11
CA SER A 329 -12.13 1.94 0.18
C SER A 329 -11.10 1.52 -0.89
N VAL A 330 -10.09 0.74 -0.51
CA VAL A 330 -9.11 0.14 -1.43
C VAL A 330 -9.78 -0.90 -2.33
N ILE A 331 -10.62 -1.79 -1.77
CA ILE A 331 -11.43 -2.72 -2.59
C ILE A 331 -12.33 -1.93 -3.55
N GLY A 332 -12.93 -0.82 -3.11
CA GLY A 332 -13.68 0.08 -3.98
C GLY A 332 -12.87 0.63 -5.14
N HIS A 333 -11.59 0.94 -4.93
CA HIS A 333 -10.67 1.33 -6.01
C HIS A 333 -10.48 0.17 -7.01
N GLU A 334 -10.22 -1.04 -6.50
CA GLU A 334 -10.11 -2.25 -7.33
C GLU A 334 -11.41 -2.57 -8.12
N MET A 335 -12.59 -2.36 -7.52
CA MET A 335 -13.87 -2.46 -8.22
C MET A 335 -14.00 -1.44 -9.35
N GLY A 336 -13.39 -0.26 -9.20
CA GLY A 336 -13.26 0.76 -10.23
C GLY A 336 -12.57 0.24 -11.49
N HIS A 337 -11.50 -0.54 -11.33
CA HIS A 337 -10.80 -1.19 -12.45
C HIS A 337 -11.66 -2.28 -13.12
N LEU A 338 -12.36 -3.10 -12.34
CA LEU A 338 -13.26 -4.14 -12.88
C LEU A 338 -14.39 -3.54 -13.70
N MET A 339 -15.12 -2.57 -13.13
CA MET A 339 -16.21 -1.87 -13.79
C MET A 339 -15.72 -1.13 -15.04
N GLY A 340 -14.52 -0.57 -14.98
CA GLY A 340 -13.85 0.09 -16.10
C GLY A 340 -13.36 -0.83 -17.21
N ARG A 341 -13.27 -2.14 -16.95
CA ARG A 341 -12.68 -3.18 -17.84
C ARG A 341 -11.23 -2.88 -18.21
N ASP A 342 -10.47 -2.35 -17.26
CA ASP A 342 -9.12 -1.84 -17.49
C ASP A 342 -8.14 -2.86 -18.03
N PRO A 343 -8.13 -4.12 -17.55
CA PRO A 343 -7.24 -5.14 -18.10
C PRO A 343 -7.39 -5.31 -19.63
N ILE A 344 -8.62 -5.31 -20.16
CA ILE A 344 -8.89 -5.46 -21.59
C ILE A 344 -8.59 -4.17 -22.36
N ILE A 345 -8.92 -3.01 -21.80
CA ILE A 345 -8.65 -1.72 -22.46
C ILE A 345 -7.14 -1.49 -22.58
N LEU A 346 -6.40 -1.72 -21.49
CA LEU A 346 -4.94 -1.60 -21.50
C LEU A 346 -4.30 -2.62 -22.44
N PHE A 347 -4.79 -3.87 -22.46
CA PHE A 347 -4.38 -4.86 -23.45
C PHE A 347 -4.60 -4.35 -24.88
N SER A 348 -5.74 -3.72 -25.16
CA SER A 348 -6.08 -3.20 -26.49
C SER A 348 -5.16 -2.05 -26.90
N ILE A 349 -4.84 -1.12 -25.99
CA ILE A 349 -3.91 0.00 -26.22
C ILE A 349 -2.50 -0.53 -26.50
N ILE A 350 -2.01 -1.47 -25.67
CA ILE A 350 -0.69 -2.08 -25.83
C ILE A 350 -0.62 -2.89 -27.14
N SER A 351 -1.65 -3.64 -27.46
CA SER A 351 -1.74 -4.41 -28.71
C SER A 351 -1.73 -3.51 -29.93
N LEU A 352 -2.46 -2.39 -29.89
CA LEU A 352 -2.47 -1.42 -30.97
C LEU A 352 -1.10 -0.79 -31.17
N GLU A 353 -0.44 -0.34 -30.08
CA GLU A 353 0.91 0.18 -30.16
C GLU A 353 1.88 -0.85 -30.75
N PHE A 354 1.79 -2.10 -30.31
CA PHE A 354 2.63 -3.19 -30.79
C PHE A 354 2.44 -3.44 -32.29
N ILE A 355 1.21 -3.45 -32.80
CA ILE A 355 0.93 -3.59 -34.23
C ILE A 355 1.47 -2.38 -35.01
N LEU A 356 1.22 -1.16 -34.53
CA LEU A 356 1.70 0.07 -35.18
C LEU A 356 3.23 0.13 -35.25
N ARG A 357 3.91 -0.33 -34.19
CA ARG A 357 5.37 -0.42 -34.10
C ARG A 357 5.99 -1.19 -35.27
N PHE A 358 5.40 -2.32 -35.65
CA PHE A 358 5.89 -3.18 -36.74
C PHE A 358 5.25 -2.91 -38.10
N SER A 359 4.37 -1.89 -38.20
CA SER A 359 3.73 -1.48 -39.44
C SER A 359 4.06 -0.03 -39.77
N LEU A 360 3.22 0.92 -39.33
CA LEU A 360 3.34 2.34 -39.65
C LEU A 360 4.58 3.00 -39.04
N LEU A 361 4.93 2.63 -37.81
CA LEU A 361 5.98 3.31 -37.02
C LEU A 361 7.35 2.67 -37.19
N PHE A 362 7.47 1.59 -37.96
CA PHE A 362 8.73 0.87 -38.16
C PHE A 362 9.90 1.78 -38.63
N PRO A 363 9.69 2.76 -39.54
CA PRO A 363 10.77 3.69 -39.90
C PRO A 363 11.31 4.49 -38.72
N LEU A 364 10.44 4.92 -37.79
CA LEU A 364 10.85 5.65 -36.58
C LEU A 364 11.60 4.73 -35.62
N VAL A 365 11.11 3.49 -35.47
CA VAL A 365 11.76 2.45 -34.66
C VAL A 365 13.16 2.16 -35.19
N ALA A 366 13.34 2.06 -36.51
CA ALA A 366 14.62 1.76 -37.14
C ALA A 366 15.68 2.85 -36.93
N VAL A 367 15.26 4.13 -36.82
CA VAL A 367 16.18 5.25 -36.55
C VAL A 367 16.76 5.18 -35.13
N SER A 368 15.90 4.96 -34.13
CA SER A 368 16.34 4.86 -32.74
C SER A 368 15.41 3.94 -31.94
N PRO A 369 15.70 2.61 -31.92
CA PRO A 369 14.82 1.65 -31.26
C PRO A 369 14.66 1.92 -29.76
N LEU A 370 15.76 2.31 -29.10
CA LEU A 370 15.75 2.59 -27.65
C LEU A 370 14.95 3.86 -27.32
N LEU A 371 15.14 4.94 -28.07
CA LEU A 371 14.40 6.18 -27.84
C LEU A 371 12.91 5.97 -28.10
N TYR A 372 12.56 5.27 -29.18
CA TYR A 372 11.19 4.89 -29.47
C TYR A 372 10.58 4.11 -28.30
N LEU A 373 11.29 3.10 -27.78
CA LEU A 373 10.80 2.28 -26.67
C LEU A 373 10.56 3.11 -25.41
N ILE A 374 11.48 4.00 -25.05
CA ILE A 374 11.36 4.88 -23.88
C ILE A 374 10.13 5.79 -24.01
N VAL A 375 9.93 6.39 -25.19
CA VAL A 375 8.78 7.28 -25.45
C VAL A 375 7.47 6.48 -25.47
N ALA A 376 7.42 5.33 -26.13
CA ALA A 376 6.24 4.50 -26.21
C ALA A 376 5.81 3.99 -24.83
N LEU A 377 6.75 3.46 -24.04
CA LEU A 377 6.48 3.03 -22.66
C LEU A 377 6.06 4.23 -21.79
N GLY A 378 6.78 5.35 -21.87
CA GLY A 378 6.43 6.57 -21.13
C GLY A 378 4.99 7.04 -21.42
N LEU A 379 4.56 7.01 -22.69
CA LEU A 379 3.19 7.33 -23.08
C LEU A 379 2.17 6.33 -22.54
N ILE A 380 2.45 5.02 -22.64
CA ILE A 380 1.54 3.98 -22.13
C ILE A 380 1.37 4.11 -20.60
N PHE A 381 2.46 4.24 -19.86
CA PHE A 381 2.41 4.43 -18.41
C PHE A 381 1.74 5.75 -18.02
N PHE A 382 1.97 6.83 -18.76
CA PHE A 382 1.29 8.09 -18.52
C PHE A 382 -0.22 8.00 -18.77
N ILE A 383 -0.66 7.28 -19.81
CA ILE A 383 -2.08 7.01 -20.06
C ILE A 383 -2.67 6.13 -18.94
N ALA A 384 -1.93 5.14 -18.44
CA ALA A 384 -2.36 4.28 -17.33
C ALA A 384 -2.71 5.11 -16.07
N LYS A 385 -2.01 6.22 -15.82
CA LYS A 385 -2.34 7.16 -14.72
C LYS A 385 -3.77 7.70 -14.77
N PHE A 386 -4.37 7.78 -15.96
CA PHE A 386 -5.78 8.21 -16.11
C PHE A 386 -6.74 7.16 -15.54
N PHE A 387 -6.44 5.88 -15.74
CA PHE A 387 -7.24 4.76 -15.24
C PHE A 387 -7.16 4.66 -13.72
N GLU A 388 -5.96 4.77 -13.16
CA GLU A 388 -5.71 4.85 -11.72
C GLU A 388 -6.48 5.98 -11.04
N THR A 389 -6.36 7.18 -11.60
CA THR A 389 -7.05 8.37 -11.09
C THR A 389 -8.57 8.23 -11.23
N ARG A 390 -9.05 7.51 -12.24
CA ARG A 390 -10.47 7.19 -12.40
C ARG A 390 -10.94 6.15 -11.39
N ALA A 391 -10.15 5.13 -11.08
CA ALA A 391 -10.46 4.15 -10.04
C ALA A 391 -10.61 4.82 -8.66
N ASP A 392 -9.70 5.75 -8.30
CA ASP A 392 -9.83 6.59 -7.10
C ASP A 392 -11.15 7.37 -7.06
N LEU A 393 -11.47 8.02 -8.18
CA LEU A 393 -12.70 8.81 -8.30
C LEU A 393 -13.95 7.93 -8.19
N LEU A 394 -13.94 6.75 -8.80
CA LEU A 394 -15.06 5.80 -8.73
C LEU A 394 -15.24 5.26 -7.31
N SER A 395 -14.16 4.93 -6.60
CA SER A 395 -14.22 4.55 -5.19
C SER A 395 -14.83 5.69 -4.35
N ALA A 396 -14.33 6.92 -4.51
CA ALA A 396 -14.88 8.09 -3.83
C ALA A 396 -16.38 8.32 -4.12
N MET A 397 -16.82 8.09 -5.36
CA MET A 397 -18.22 8.24 -5.77
C MET A 397 -19.14 7.12 -5.25
N LYS A 398 -18.66 5.88 -5.21
CA LYS A 398 -19.46 4.69 -4.91
C LYS A 398 -19.37 4.25 -3.46
N ILE A 399 -18.17 4.22 -2.89
CA ILE A 399 -17.95 3.94 -1.47
C ILE A 399 -18.38 5.14 -0.62
N GLY A 400 -18.07 6.35 -1.08
CA GLY A 400 -18.48 7.61 -0.45
C GLY A 400 -17.49 8.18 0.57
N GLN A 401 -16.29 7.60 0.69
CA GLN A 401 -15.30 7.93 1.71
C GLN A 401 -13.93 8.31 1.08
N PRO A 402 -13.81 9.44 0.37
CA PRO A 402 -12.55 9.82 -0.29
C PRO A 402 -11.40 10.04 0.69
N HIS A 403 -11.67 10.60 1.87
CA HIS A 403 -10.66 10.86 2.90
C HIS A 403 -10.08 9.56 3.47
N VAL A 404 -10.93 8.55 3.68
CA VAL A 404 -10.50 7.22 4.13
C VAL A 404 -9.62 6.53 3.09
N LEU A 405 -9.91 6.69 1.79
CA LEU A 405 -9.01 6.20 0.73
C LEU A 405 -7.67 6.96 0.74
N ALA A 406 -7.67 8.26 1.03
CA ALA A 406 -6.45 9.05 1.14
C ALA A 406 -5.58 8.60 2.33
N GLU A 407 -6.21 8.30 3.48
CA GLU A 407 -5.55 7.71 4.66
C GLU A 407 -4.94 6.34 4.34
N ALA A 408 -5.70 5.46 3.67
CA ALA A 408 -5.20 4.17 3.23
C ALA A 408 -3.96 4.29 2.32
N LEU A 409 -4.01 5.20 1.33
CA LEU A 409 -2.87 5.50 0.45
C LEU A 409 -1.67 6.07 1.22
N ARG A 410 -1.92 6.87 2.27
CA ARG A 410 -0.88 7.44 3.12
C ARG A 410 -0.18 6.35 3.92
N LYS A 411 -0.91 5.39 4.50
CA LYS A 411 -0.36 4.24 5.24
C LYS A 411 0.45 3.32 4.32
N ILE A 412 -0.16 2.75 3.27
CA ILE A 412 0.54 1.80 2.40
C ILE A 412 1.67 2.44 1.58
N GLY A 413 1.56 3.74 1.32
CA GLY A 413 2.44 4.50 0.44
C GLY A 413 3.49 5.35 1.14
N TYR A 414 3.60 5.31 2.47
CA TYR A 414 4.31 6.33 3.25
C TYR A 414 5.78 6.50 2.82
N GLN A 415 6.51 5.42 2.56
CA GLN A 415 7.92 5.47 2.12
C GLN A 415 8.08 6.25 0.81
N ARG A 416 7.19 5.96 -0.14
CA ARG A 416 7.18 6.61 -1.45
C ARG A 416 6.69 8.05 -1.35
N LEU A 417 5.65 8.31 -0.56
CA LEU A 417 5.13 9.65 -0.31
C LEU A 417 6.23 10.55 0.28
N HIS A 418 6.99 10.04 1.24
CA HIS A 418 8.12 10.73 1.84
C HIS A 418 9.22 11.03 0.82
N ALA A 419 9.62 10.05 0.00
CA ALA A 419 10.59 10.24 -1.07
C ALA A 419 10.12 11.27 -2.13
N GLU A 420 8.85 11.22 -2.52
CA GLU A 420 8.25 12.18 -3.45
C GLU A 420 8.23 13.60 -2.90
N ARG A 421 8.15 13.77 -1.57
CA ARG A 421 8.11 15.06 -0.88
C ARG A 421 9.46 15.73 -0.71
N ILE A 422 10.48 14.95 -0.35
CA ILE A 422 11.85 15.46 -0.16
C ILE A 422 12.53 15.73 -1.51
N SER A 423 12.05 15.11 -2.59
CA SER A 423 12.62 15.34 -3.92
C SER A 423 12.57 16.83 -4.32
N PRO A 424 13.71 17.43 -4.70
CA PRO A 424 13.78 18.85 -5.07
C PRO A 424 12.94 19.15 -6.31
N THR A 425 12.76 18.16 -7.20
CA THR A 425 11.86 18.28 -8.36
C THR A 425 10.78 17.23 -8.28
N ARG A 426 9.55 17.60 -8.66
CA ARG A 426 8.42 16.66 -8.71
C ARG A 426 8.34 15.90 -10.03
N LEU A 427 9.02 16.37 -11.08
CA LEU A 427 8.94 15.81 -12.42
C LEU A 427 9.29 14.30 -12.53
N PRO A 428 10.34 13.78 -11.88
CA PRO A 428 10.67 12.35 -11.98
C PRO A 428 9.53 11.43 -11.54
N SER A 429 8.80 11.80 -10.48
CA SER A 429 7.67 11.01 -9.98
C SER A 429 6.54 10.81 -11.01
N TRP A 430 6.43 11.72 -11.98
CA TRP A 430 5.44 11.62 -13.07
C TRP A 430 5.93 10.84 -14.29
N LEU A 431 7.24 10.85 -14.56
CA LEU A 431 7.84 10.26 -15.76
C LEU A 431 8.35 8.83 -15.55
N ASN A 432 8.41 8.36 -14.30
CA ASN A 432 8.73 6.96 -14.00
C ASN A 432 7.78 6.00 -14.72
N PHE A 433 8.31 4.83 -15.12
CA PHE A 433 7.56 3.72 -15.73
C PHE A 433 6.67 3.02 -14.71
N ASP A 434 5.70 3.76 -14.23
CA ASP A 434 4.78 3.39 -13.18
C ASP A 434 3.37 3.81 -13.62
N PRO A 435 2.39 2.90 -13.60
CA PRO A 435 1.03 3.26 -13.97
C PRO A 435 0.37 4.21 -12.96
N HIS A 436 0.82 4.24 -11.69
CA HIS A 436 0.25 5.07 -10.65
C HIS A 436 0.75 6.53 -10.75
N PRO A 437 -0.14 7.53 -10.68
CA PRO A 437 0.26 8.90 -10.42
C PRO A 437 1.03 8.99 -9.10
N PRO A 438 1.81 10.07 -8.88
CA PRO A 438 2.44 10.31 -7.58
C PRO A 438 1.42 10.26 -6.44
N ILE A 439 1.81 9.67 -5.32
CA ILE A 439 0.92 9.44 -4.18
C ILE A 439 0.44 10.77 -3.61
N TYR A 440 1.33 11.77 -3.50
CA TYR A 440 0.95 13.10 -3.01
C TYR A 440 -0.18 13.73 -3.85
N PHE A 441 -0.20 13.48 -5.16
CA PHE A 441 -1.23 13.99 -6.06
C PHE A 441 -2.56 13.27 -5.86
N ARG A 442 -2.53 11.94 -5.65
CA ARG A 442 -3.74 11.15 -5.40
C ARG A 442 -4.40 11.55 -4.06
N ILE A 443 -3.59 11.68 -3.01
CA ILE A 443 -4.02 12.11 -1.67
C ILE A 443 -4.63 13.51 -1.74
N ASP A 444 -3.89 14.51 -2.25
CA ASP A 444 -4.39 15.89 -2.39
C ASP A 444 -5.71 15.96 -3.16
N ARG A 445 -5.84 15.17 -4.23
CA ARG A 445 -7.07 15.11 -5.01
C ARG A 445 -8.25 14.55 -4.21
N LEU A 446 -8.04 13.49 -3.42
CA LEU A 446 -9.06 12.83 -2.62
C LEU A 446 -9.52 13.71 -1.44
N GLU A 447 -8.59 14.31 -0.71
CA GLU A 447 -8.88 15.18 0.43
C GLU A 447 -9.65 16.45 0.02
N ASN A 448 -9.37 16.96 -1.19
CA ASN A 448 -10.11 18.12 -1.72
C ASN A 448 -11.51 17.75 -2.28
N MET A 449 -11.94 16.49 -2.25
CA MET A 449 -13.26 16.09 -2.74
C MET A 449 -14.36 16.35 -1.71
N LYS A 450 -15.39 17.09 -2.13
CA LYS A 450 -16.62 17.26 -1.34
C LYS A 450 -17.56 16.07 -1.56
N THR A 451 -18.02 15.46 -0.48
CA THR A 451 -19.01 14.38 -0.51
C THR A 451 -20.44 14.94 -0.54
N PRO A 452 -21.38 14.37 -1.33
CA PRO A 452 -21.19 13.28 -2.28
C PRO A 452 -20.49 13.73 -3.56
N VAL A 453 -19.53 12.94 -4.03
CA VAL A 453 -18.80 13.22 -5.27
C VAL A 453 -19.71 12.91 -6.47
N LYS A 454 -19.99 13.92 -7.30
CA LYS A 454 -20.85 13.78 -8.48
C LYS A 454 -20.11 14.26 -9.72
N VAL A 455 -19.69 13.32 -10.55
CA VAL A 455 -18.99 13.59 -11.82
C VAL A 455 -19.72 12.88 -12.95
N LYS A 456 -19.94 13.58 -14.07
CA LYS A 456 -20.62 13.02 -15.25
C LYS A 456 -19.76 12.04 -16.03
N ASP A 457 -18.51 12.40 -16.28
CA ASP A 457 -17.52 11.56 -16.97
C ASP A 457 -16.29 11.38 -16.08
N PRO A 458 -16.18 10.24 -15.38
CA PRO A 458 -15.06 9.96 -14.50
C PRO A 458 -13.72 9.89 -15.26
N LEU A 459 -13.68 9.31 -16.46
CA LEU A 459 -12.42 9.13 -17.19
C LEU A 459 -11.89 10.48 -17.70
N LEU A 460 -12.76 11.29 -18.31
CA LEU A 460 -12.37 12.60 -18.82
C LEU A 460 -11.95 13.56 -17.70
N THR A 461 -12.64 13.52 -16.56
CA THR A 461 -12.27 14.31 -15.38
C THR A 461 -10.90 13.89 -14.86
N SER A 462 -10.68 12.59 -14.68
CA SER A 462 -9.39 12.05 -14.24
C SER A 462 -8.25 12.37 -15.20
N ALA A 463 -8.46 12.27 -16.51
CA ALA A 463 -7.45 12.63 -17.50
C ALA A 463 -7.08 14.12 -17.42
N LYS A 464 -8.07 15.01 -17.26
CA LYS A 464 -7.83 16.46 -17.05
C LYS A 464 -7.03 16.71 -15.78
N ASP A 465 -7.38 16.03 -14.69
CA ASP A 465 -6.70 16.18 -13.40
C ASP A 465 -5.23 15.75 -13.49
N VAL A 466 -4.95 14.58 -14.10
CA VAL A 466 -3.59 14.07 -14.32
C VAL A 466 -2.76 15.03 -15.18
N ILE A 467 -3.32 15.52 -16.30
CA ILE A 467 -2.64 16.48 -17.18
C ILE A 467 -2.34 17.79 -16.43
N ASN A 468 -3.28 18.27 -15.62
CA ASN A 468 -3.08 19.48 -14.83
C ASN A 468 -2.04 19.28 -13.72
N GLY A 469 -2.06 18.13 -13.03
CA GLY A 469 -1.07 17.74 -12.03
C GLY A 469 0.35 17.69 -12.62
N PHE A 470 0.50 17.03 -13.77
CA PHE A 470 1.77 16.99 -14.51
C PHE A 470 2.24 18.40 -14.95
N LYS A 471 1.33 19.26 -15.44
CA LYS A 471 1.69 20.64 -15.78
C LYS A 471 2.14 21.44 -14.58
N ARG A 472 1.56 21.22 -13.39
CA ARG A 472 2.00 21.84 -12.14
C ARG A 472 3.40 21.36 -11.75
N SER A 473 3.69 20.07 -11.89
CA SER A 473 5.03 19.54 -11.57
C SER A 473 6.16 20.09 -12.45
N LEU A 474 5.85 20.59 -13.65
CA LEU A 474 6.81 21.27 -14.53
C LEU A 474 7.15 22.71 -14.08
N LYS A 475 6.29 23.33 -13.26
CA LYS A 475 6.44 24.73 -12.82
C LYS A 475 7.12 24.85 -11.45
N ILE A 476 7.12 23.78 -10.67
CA ILE A 476 7.77 23.72 -9.35
C ILE A 476 9.25 23.43 -9.59
N LYS A 477 10.09 24.45 -9.35
CA LYS A 477 11.55 24.36 -9.44
C LYS A 477 12.16 23.90 -8.13
#